data_AF-A0A7Y7AD50-F1
#
_entry.id   AF-A0A7Y7AD50-F1
#
_cell.length_a   1.000
_cell.length_b   1.000
_cell.length_c   1.000
_cell.angle_alpha   90.00
_cell.angle_beta   90.00
_cell.angle_gamma   90.00
#
_symmetry.space_group_name_H-M   'P 1'
#
loop_
_entity.id
_entity.type
_entity.pdbx_description
1 polymer ?
#
loop_
_entity_poly.entity_id
_entity_poly.type
_entity_poly.pdbx_seq_one_letter_code
_entity_poly.pdbx_strand_id
1 'polypeptide(L)'
;MLNEKMTAKDLLYKVLDYNYLWNRDDLINDKPSVIRRQQIESLLEAFELSKKYINPLVQIKYSISGKREELTRTKQLNKLTNLQYLMQGEFLYDREYTENQELTDRALKKIKELYKHLPEDRMKRQVDIGWMFNSLLIFRQDIYKTAYPNGGMVEGFSVGLIYSHYLQAKLKEVINDNLDDIDNTLSLILDPKQREFDVDELKSQYNYPDVDLDKIDLDWRVDNY
;
A
#
# COMPACT_ATOMS: atom_id res chain seq x y z
N MET A 1 -12.65 -23.60 -12.10
CA MET A 1 -12.43 -22.29 -11.49
C MET A 1 -10.93 -22.13 -11.37
N LEU A 2 -10.35 -21.11 -12.00
CA LEU A 2 -8.97 -20.74 -11.72
C LEU A 2 -8.95 -20.22 -10.29
N ASN A 3 -8.15 -20.83 -9.42
CA ASN A 3 -7.90 -20.26 -8.10
C ASN A 3 -7.18 -18.94 -8.33
N GLU A 4 -7.85 -17.84 -8.00
CA GLU A 4 -7.22 -16.52 -7.97
C GLU A 4 -6.19 -16.52 -6.84
N LYS A 5 -4.95 -16.17 -7.18
CA LYS A 5 -3.83 -16.05 -6.24
C LYS A 5 -3.73 -14.60 -5.81
N MET A 6 -3.65 -14.37 -4.50
CA MET A 6 -3.47 -13.05 -3.91
C MET A 6 -2.02 -12.88 -3.47
N THR A 7 -1.45 -11.75 -3.81
CA THR A 7 -0.05 -11.38 -3.59
C THR A 7 0.04 -10.07 -2.77
N ALA A 8 1.26 -9.67 -2.39
CA ALA A 8 1.49 -8.39 -1.76
C ALA A 8 1.12 -7.20 -2.66
N LYS A 9 1.13 -7.39 -3.99
CA LYS A 9 0.68 -6.39 -4.97
C LYS A 9 -0.82 -6.15 -4.82
N ASP A 10 -1.62 -7.20 -4.64
CA ASP A 10 -3.07 -7.11 -4.43
C ASP A 10 -3.41 -6.38 -3.11
N LEU A 11 -2.64 -6.65 -2.04
CA LEU A 11 -2.73 -5.88 -0.80
C LEU A 11 -2.45 -4.39 -1.06
N LEU A 12 -1.38 -4.06 -1.79
CA LEU A 12 -1.04 -2.67 -2.13
C LEU A 12 -2.20 -1.99 -2.86
N TYR A 13 -2.76 -2.61 -3.91
CA TYR A 13 -3.88 -2.02 -4.65
C TYR A 13 -5.11 -1.80 -3.77
N LYS A 14 -5.47 -2.76 -2.90
CA LYS A 14 -6.60 -2.60 -1.97
C LYS A 14 -6.37 -1.46 -0.98
N VAL A 15 -5.15 -1.31 -0.48
CA VAL A 15 -4.77 -0.19 0.42
C VAL A 15 -4.86 1.15 -0.31
N LEU A 16 -4.40 1.23 -1.55
CA LEU A 16 -4.48 2.45 -2.37
C LEU A 16 -5.94 2.84 -2.65
N ASP A 17 -6.78 1.88 -3.04
CA ASP A 17 -8.22 2.06 -3.28
C ASP A 17 -8.94 2.54 -2.02
N TYR A 18 -8.77 1.82 -0.90
CA TYR A 18 -9.39 2.17 0.37
C TYR A 18 -8.97 3.57 0.84
N ASN A 19 -7.67 3.89 0.81
CA ASN A 19 -7.18 5.19 1.27
C ASN A 19 -7.68 6.35 0.42
N TYR A 20 -7.87 6.14 -0.89
CA TYR A 20 -8.33 7.20 -1.78
C TYR A 20 -9.84 7.44 -1.68
N LEU A 21 -10.64 6.37 -1.67
CA LEU A 21 -12.09 6.47 -1.82
C LEU A 21 -12.87 6.31 -0.52
N TRP A 22 -12.42 5.42 0.37
CA TRP A 22 -13.24 4.84 1.43
C TRP A 22 -12.79 5.17 2.85
N ASN A 23 -11.57 5.71 3.00
CA ASN A 23 -11.03 6.18 4.27
C ASN A 23 -11.43 7.63 4.58
N ARG A 24 -12.68 7.99 4.29
CA ARG A 24 -13.26 9.29 4.61
C ARG A 24 -14.19 9.15 5.81
N ASP A 25 -14.21 10.14 6.68
CA ASP A 25 -14.99 10.09 7.93
C ASP A 25 -16.49 9.86 7.70
N ASP A 26 -17.02 10.35 6.57
CA ASP A 26 -18.41 10.18 6.17
C ASP A 26 -18.74 8.78 5.61
N LEU A 27 -17.73 8.04 5.13
CA LEU A 27 -17.91 6.73 4.48
C LEU A 27 -17.31 5.56 5.27
N ILE A 28 -16.56 5.82 6.35
CA ILE A 28 -15.74 4.82 7.06
C ILE A 28 -16.55 3.63 7.63
N ASN A 29 -17.85 3.83 7.83
CA ASN A 29 -18.78 2.83 8.34
C ASN A 29 -19.73 2.27 7.27
N ASP A 30 -19.63 2.75 6.03
CA ASP A 30 -20.46 2.26 4.94
C ASP A 30 -20.01 0.87 4.51
N LYS A 31 -20.98 0.09 4.02
CA LYS A 31 -20.78 -1.30 3.60
C LYS A 31 -19.55 -1.48 2.68
N PRO A 32 -19.33 -0.66 1.64
CA PRO A 32 -18.14 -0.82 0.80
C PRO A 32 -16.82 -0.58 1.54
N SER A 33 -16.78 0.42 2.44
CA SER A 33 -15.60 0.74 3.25
C SER A 33 -15.29 -0.38 4.25
N VAL A 34 -16.31 -0.88 4.94
CA VAL A 34 -16.18 -1.97 5.92
C VAL A 34 -15.63 -3.24 5.27
N ILE A 35 -16.17 -3.64 4.11
CA ILE A 35 -15.75 -4.86 3.41
C ILE A 35 -14.30 -4.73 2.92
N ARG A 36 -13.91 -3.60 2.34
CA ARG A 36 -12.52 -3.36 1.90
C ARG A 36 -11.55 -3.39 3.08
N ARG A 37 -11.92 -2.76 4.20
CA ARG A 37 -11.12 -2.84 5.43
C ARG A 37 -10.97 -4.28 5.91
N GLN A 38 -12.02 -5.10 5.86
CA GLN A 38 -11.92 -6.53 6.20
C GLN A 38 -11.00 -7.31 5.26
N GLN A 39 -11.05 -7.07 3.95
CA GLN A 39 -10.12 -7.67 2.99
C GLN A 39 -8.68 -7.29 3.29
N ILE A 40 -8.43 -6.00 3.56
CA ILE A 40 -7.10 -5.49 3.92
C ILE A 40 -6.61 -6.15 5.21
N GLU A 41 -7.41 -6.16 6.28
CA GLU A 41 -7.03 -6.79 7.56
C GLU A 41 -6.71 -8.29 7.40
N SER A 42 -7.48 -9.01 6.59
CA SER A 42 -7.25 -10.43 6.32
C SER A 42 -5.90 -10.65 5.61
N LEU A 43 -5.57 -9.81 4.63
CA LEU A 43 -4.29 -9.86 3.92
C LEU A 43 -3.12 -9.42 4.81
N LEU A 44 -3.30 -8.39 5.66
CA LEU A 44 -2.31 -7.99 6.64
C LEU A 44 -1.96 -9.13 7.61
N GLU A 45 -2.95 -9.91 8.03
CA GLU A 45 -2.71 -11.10 8.85
C GLU A 45 -1.98 -12.20 8.07
N ALA A 46 -2.36 -12.47 6.82
CA ALA A 46 -1.74 -13.50 5.98
C ALA A 46 -0.26 -13.20 5.65
N PHE A 47 0.06 -11.93 5.37
CA PHE A 47 1.43 -11.48 5.09
C PHE A 47 2.25 -11.16 6.35
N GLU A 48 1.69 -11.40 7.55
CA GLU A 48 2.37 -11.12 8.83
C GLU A 48 2.76 -9.63 8.98
N LEU A 49 1.89 -8.75 8.51
CA LEU A 49 2.05 -7.28 8.47
C LEU A 49 1.22 -6.56 9.55
N SER A 50 0.54 -7.30 10.42
CA SER A 50 -0.29 -6.74 11.48
C SER A 50 0.46 -6.56 12.80
N LYS A 51 -0.14 -5.81 13.73
CA LYS A 51 0.42 -5.59 15.07
C LYS A 51 0.54 -6.88 15.91
N LYS A 52 -0.06 -7.99 15.49
CA LYS A 52 0.07 -9.30 16.15
C LYS A 52 1.51 -9.84 16.08
N TYR A 53 2.27 -9.41 15.07
CA TYR A 53 3.63 -9.89 14.79
C TYR A 53 4.72 -8.91 15.25
N ILE A 54 4.39 -7.96 16.14
CA ILE A 54 5.37 -7.03 16.72
C ILE A 54 6.48 -7.80 17.45
N ASN A 55 7.73 -7.40 17.22
CA ASN A 55 8.88 -7.90 17.95
C ASN A 55 9.00 -7.15 19.29
N PRO A 56 8.75 -7.82 20.44
CA PRO A 56 8.74 -7.16 21.75
C PRO A 56 10.13 -6.69 22.21
N LEU A 57 11.21 -7.15 21.56
CA LEU A 57 12.59 -6.77 21.90
C LEU A 57 12.99 -5.42 21.31
N VAL A 58 12.25 -4.93 20.31
CA VAL A 58 12.57 -3.68 19.61
C VAL A 58 12.03 -2.48 20.39
N GLN A 59 12.94 -1.69 20.96
CA GLN A 59 12.62 -0.48 21.71
C GLN A 59 12.98 0.78 20.91
N ILE A 60 11.98 1.60 20.59
CA ILE A 60 12.14 2.89 19.92
C ILE A 60 11.54 3.99 20.81
N LYS A 61 12.25 5.12 20.90
CA LYS A 61 11.74 6.34 21.53
C LYS A 61 11.37 7.34 20.45
N TYR A 62 10.16 7.87 20.54
CA TYR A 62 9.65 8.88 19.61
C TYR A 62 9.62 10.25 20.28
N SER A 63 9.99 11.28 19.53
CA SER A 63 9.86 12.67 19.92
C SER A 63 8.84 13.36 19.01
N ILE A 64 7.78 13.94 19.58
CA ILE A 64 6.84 14.77 18.83
C ILE A 64 7.26 16.23 18.95
N SER A 65 7.26 16.93 17.82
CA SER A 65 7.69 18.32 17.66
C SER A 65 7.16 19.26 18.76
N GLY A 66 8.09 19.85 19.52
CA GLY A 66 7.83 20.98 20.42
C GLY A 66 7.49 20.66 21.87
N LYS A 67 7.12 19.42 22.22
CA LYS A 67 6.94 18.98 23.63
C LYS A 67 7.80 17.74 23.87
N ARG A 68 8.70 17.79 24.85
CA ARG A 68 9.57 16.67 25.29
C ARG A 68 8.78 15.56 26.00
N GLU A 69 7.64 15.16 25.48
CA GLU A 69 7.03 13.89 25.90
C GLU A 69 7.65 12.80 25.04
N GLU A 70 8.63 12.09 25.61
CA GLU A 70 9.14 10.86 25.01
C GLU A 70 8.01 9.81 25.01
N LEU A 71 7.49 9.48 23.82
CA LEU A 71 6.57 8.36 23.67
C LEU A 71 7.39 7.07 23.50
N THR A 72 7.05 6.06 24.29
CA THR A 72 7.57 4.70 24.09
C THR A 72 6.89 4.09 22.87
N ARG A 73 7.63 3.26 22.12
CA ARG A 73 7.08 2.50 20.98
C ARG A 73 5.77 1.80 21.30
N THR A 74 5.69 1.09 22.42
CA THR A 74 4.46 0.42 22.85
C THR A 74 3.27 1.39 22.97
N LYS A 75 3.46 2.58 23.56
CA LYS A 75 2.40 3.60 23.65
C LYS A 75 1.99 4.13 22.29
N GLN A 76 2.94 4.25 21.36
CA GLN A 76 2.67 4.67 19.99
C GLN A 76 1.88 3.61 19.22
N LEU A 77 2.37 2.37 19.20
CA LEU A 77 1.77 1.25 18.49
C LEU A 77 0.34 0.94 18.97
N ASN A 78 0.06 1.12 20.26
CA ASN A 78 -1.29 0.93 20.81
C ASN A 78 -2.34 1.92 20.25
N LYS A 79 -1.91 3.06 19.71
CA LYS A 79 -2.81 4.06 19.10
C LYS A 79 -3.11 3.77 17.63
N LEU A 80 -2.33 2.92 16.98
CA LEU A 80 -2.45 2.66 15.55
C LEU A 80 -3.44 1.52 15.29
N THR A 81 -4.18 1.59 14.19
CA THR A 81 -4.79 0.40 13.58
C THR A 81 -3.72 -0.44 12.88
N ASN A 82 -4.04 -1.68 12.45
CA ASN A 82 -3.09 -2.48 11.67
C ASN A 82 -2.77 -1.80 10.33
N LEU A 83 -3.77 -1.22 9.67
CA LEU A 83 -3.53 -0.42 8.47
C LEU A 83 -2.60 0.77 8.75
N GLN A 84 -2.81 1.54 9.84
CA GLN A 84 -1.91 2.66 10.17
C GLN A 84 -0.49 2.19 10.50
N TYR A 85 -0.35 1.04 11.16
CA TYR A 85 0.94 0.39 11.42
C TYR A 85 1.67 0.04 10.11
N LEU A 86 0.95 -0.53 9.12
CA LEU A 86 1.48 -0.75 7.78
C LEU A 86 1.91 0.56 7.12
N MET A 87 0.99 1.54 7.08
CA MET A 87 1.18 2.80 6.34
C MET A 87 2.35 3.65 6.88
N GLN A 88 2.73 3.47 8.13
CA GLN A 88 3.89 4.13 8.74
C GLN A 88 5.20 3.35 8.55
N GLY A 89 5.14 2.15 7.98
CA GLY A 89 6.30 1.26 7.82
C GLY A 89 6.78 0.64 9.13
N GLU A 90 5.96 0.63 10.18
CA GLU A 90 6.37 0.18 11.52
C GLU A 90 6.73 -1.32 11.56
N PHE A 91 6.14 -2.12 10.68
CA PHE A 91 6.45 -3.55 10.49
C PHE A 91 7.90 -3.81 10.09
N LEU A 92 8.56 -2.85 9.45
CA LEU A 92 9.96 -3.00 9.03
C LEU A 92 10.92 -3.03 10.22
N TYR A 93 10.54 -2.42 11.35
CA TYR A 93 11.33 -2.48 12.58
C TYR A 93 11.24 -3.84 13.27
N ASP A 94 10.19 -4.61 13.00
CA ASP A 94 9.94 -5.91 13.65
C ASP A 94 10.57 -7.09 12.90
N ARG A 95 11.05 -6.85 11.67
CA ARG A 95 11.68 -7.86 10.81
C ARG A 95 13.20 -7.93 10.99
N GLU A 96 13.78 -9.07 10.66
CA GLU A 96 15.23 -9.19 10.56
C GLU A 96 15.75 -8.39 9.37
N TYR A 97 16.87 -7.69 9.56
CA TYR A 97 17.45 -6.84 8.51
C TYR A 97 17.79 -7.64 7.23
N THR A 98 18.18 -8.90 7.38
CA THR A 98 18.54 -9.82 6.30
C THR A 98 17.39 -10.13 5.36
N GLU A 99 16.13 -9.98 5.78
CA GLU A 99 14.97 -10.26 4.93
C GLU A 99 14.91 -9.35 3.69
N ASN A 100 15.47 -8.13 3.77
CA ASN A 100 15.48 -7.18 2.65
C ASN A 100 16.83 -7.16 1.90
N GLN A 101 17.67 -8.19 2.04
CA GLN A 101 19.00 -8.21 1.44
C GLN A 101 18.93 -8.18 -0.09
N GLU A 102 18.00 -8.91 -0.70
CA GLU A 102 17.82 -8.91 -2.16
C GLU A 102 17.53 -7.50 -2.69
N LEU A 103 16.60 -6.80 -2.06
CA LEU A 103 16.25 -5.43 -2.44
C LEU A 103 17.43 -4.47 -2.23
N THR A 104 18.16 -4.64 -1.13
CA THR A 104 19.38 -3.88 -0.84
C THR A 104 20.42 -4.05 -1.94
N ASP A 105 20.69 -5.28 -2.35
CA ASP A 105 21.66 -5.60 -3.40
C ASP A 105 21.21 -5.05 -4.77
N ARG A 106 19.92 -5.18 -5.10
CA ARG A 106 19.32 -4.60 -6.31
C ARG A 106 19.49 -3.08 -6.34
N ALA A 107 19.19 -2.40 -5.25
CA ALA A 107 19.33 -0.95 -5.13
C ALA A 107 20.79 -0.51 -5.30
N LEU A 108 21.72 -1.15 -4.58
CA LEU A 108 23.15 -0.83 -4.65
C LEU A 108 23.71 -1.08 -6.05
N LYS A 109 23.35 -2.20 -6.70
CA LYS A 109 23.73 -2.50 -8.08
C LYS A 109 23.24 -1.40 -9.04
N LYS A 110 21.96 -1.04 -8.96
CA LYS A 110 21.36 -0.05 -9.86
C LYS A 110 21.97 1.34 -9.68
N ILE A 111 22.23 1.75 -8.43
CA ILE A 111 22.89 3.03 -8.13
C ILE A 111 24.32 3.07 -8.68
N LYS A 112 25.09 1.97 -8.60
CA LYS A 112 26.42 1.88 -9.21
C LYS A 112 26.39 1.99 -10.74
N GLU A 113 25.38 1.38 -11.37
CA GLU A 113 25.18 1.48 -12.82
C GLU A 113 24.87 2.92 -13.26
N LEU A 114 24.01 3.62 -12.51
CA LEU A 114 23.59 4.99 -12.81
C LEU A 114 24.68 6.03 -12.52
N TYR A 115 25.47 5.82 -11.46
CA TYR A 115 26.41 6.82 -10.95
C TYR A 115 27.80 6.22 -10.73
N LYS A 116 28.58 6.13 -11.82
CA LYS A 116 29.92 5.52 -11.84
C LYS A 116 30.96 6.20 -10.93
N HIS A 117 30.72 7.44 -10.49
CA HIS A 117 31.65 8.22 -9.67
C HIS A 117 31.13 8.49 -8.25
N LEU A 118 30.20 7.67 -7.74
CA LEU A 118 29.74 7.80 -6.37
C LEU A 118 30.89 7.56 -5.38
N PRO A 119 31.09 8.44 -4.40
CA PRO A 119 32.04 8.23 -3.31
C PRO A 119 31.77 6.91 -2.58
N GLU A 120 32.83 6.13 -2.32
CA GLU A 120 32.70 4.82 -1.66
C GLU A 120 32.02 4.88 -0.29
N ASP A 121 32.20 5.97 0.45
CA ASP A 121 31.58 6.19 1.76
C ASP A 121 30.05 6.26 1.67
N ARG A 122 29.50 6.74 0.55
CA ARG A 122 28.05 6.72 0.30
C ARG A 122 27.55 5.31 -0.01
N MET A 123 28.35 4.51 -0.71
CA MET A 123 28.02 3.13 -1.08
C MET A 123 28.18 2.13 0.08
N LYS A 124 28.90 2.51 1.15
CA LYS A 124 29.07 1.73 2.38
C LYS A 124 27.93 1.94 3.39
N ARG A 125 27.06 2.92 3.17
CA ARG A 125 25.90 3.14 4.04
C ARG A 125 24.86 2.05 3.79
N GLN A 126 24.25 1.60 4.88
CA GLN A 126 23.12 0.68 4.84
C GLN A 126 21.95 1.33 4.10
N VAL A 127 21.27 0.55 3.25
CA VAL A 127 20.07 1.02 2.58
C VAL A 127 18.95 1.09 3.61
N ASP A 128 18.37 2.28 3.79
CA ASP A 128 17.22 2.47 4.67
C ASP A 128 15.93 2.06 3.94
N ILE A 129 15.52 0.81 4.18
CA ILE A 129 14.30 0.23 3.60
C ILE A 129 13.05 0.96 4.10
N GLY A 130 13.04 1.44 5.35
CA GLY A 130 11.92 2.21 5.91
C GLY A 130 11.72 3.53 5.19
N TRP A 131 12.82 4.25 4.93
CA TRP A 131 12.79 5.48 4.14
C TRP A 131 12.36 5.22 2.69
N MET A 132 12.90 4.15 2.07
CA MET A 132 12.53 3.75 0.71
C MET A 132 11.03 3.42 0.61
N PHE A 133 10.51 2.61 1.54
CA PHE A 133 9.10 2.24 1.61
C PHE A 133 8.20 3.47 1.70
N ASN A 134 8.45 4.33 2.69
CA ASN A 134 7.64 5.52 2.90
C ASN A 134 7.69 6.48 1.70
N SER A 135 8.88 6.69 1.11
CA SER A 135 9.02 7.55 -0.06
C SER A 135 8.29 7.00 -1.28
N LEU A 136 8.37 5.69 -1.52
CA LEU A 136 7.70 5.05 -2.66
C LEU A 136 6.19 4.97 -2.46
N LEU A 137 5.73 4.64 -1.24
CA LEU A 137 4.32 4.51 -0.93
C LEU A 137 3.59 5.85 -1.07
N ILE A 138 4.15 6.93 -0.52
CA ILE A 138 3.59 8.29 -0.67
C ILE A 138 3.48 8.65 -2.16
N PHE A 139 4.57 8.47 -2.91
CA PHE A 139 4.55 8.74 -4.34
C PHE A 139 3.50 7.88 -5.06
N ARG A 140 3.38 6.60 -4.70
CA ARG A 140 2.43 5.69 -5.32
C ARG A 140 0.97 6.06 -5.01
N GLN A 141 0.68 6.59 -3.82
CA GLN A 141 -0.62 7.13 -3.45
C GLN A 141 -1.00 8.36 -4.29
N ASP A 142 -0.06 9.29 -4.48
CA ASP A 142 -0.27 10.47 -5.31
C ASP A 142 -0.54 10.08 -6.77
N ILE A 143 0.21 9.10 -7.28
CA ILE A 143 0.01 8.55 -8.61
C ILE A 143 -1.34 7.83 -8.71
N TYR A 144 -1.72 7.02 -7.72
CA TYR A 144 -3.02 6.34 -7.71
C TYR A 144 -4.17 7.35 -7.81
N LYS A 145 -4.15 8.39 -6.98
CA LYS A 145 -5.13 9.49 -7.02
C LYS A 145 -5.18 10.19 -8.37
N THR A 146 -4.02 10.42 -9.00
CA THR A 146 -3.92 11.11 -10.29
C THR A 146 -4.43 10.25 -11.45
N ALA A 147 -4.07 8.97 -11.43
CA ALA A 147 -4.39 8.00 -12.46
C ALA A 147 -5.76 7.33 -12.26
N TYR A 148 -6.40 7.52 -11.11
CA TYR A 148 -7.68 6.89 -10.78
C TYR A 148 -8.70 7.14 -11.89
N PRO A 149 -9.39 6.10 -12.38
CA PRO A 149 -10.38 6.25 -13.43
C PRO A 149 -11.54 7.09 -12.90
N ASN A 150 -11.75 8.27 -13.49
CA ASN A 150 -12.94 9.08 -13.25
C ASN A 150 -14.10 8.45 -14.04
N GLY A 151 -14.66 7.34 -13.54
CA GLY A 151 -15.69 6.54 -14.20
C GLY A 151 -17.11 7.12 -14.12
N GLY A 152 -17.26 8.45 -14.08
CA GLY A 152 -18.57 9.08 -14.13
C GLY A 152 -19.04 9.28 -15.57
N MET A 153 -20.32 9.03 -15.86
CA MET A 153 -20.94 9.66 -17.04
C MET A 153 -20.82 11.17 -16.85
N VAL A 154 -20.02 11.80 -17.70
CA VAL A 154 -19.93 13.24 -17.72
C VAL A 154 -21.21 13.74 -18.37
N GLU A 155 -22.16 14.21 -17.57
CA GLU A 155 -23.32 14.96 -18.04
C GLU A 155 -22.83 16.28 -18.65
N GLY A 156 -22.43 16.20 -19.91
CA GLY A 156 -21.86 17.34 -20.62
C GLY A 156 -21.69 17.01 -22.09
N PHE A 157 -22.65 17.43 -22.91
CA PHE A 157 -22.67 17.24 -24.37
C PHE A 157 -21.67 18.14 -25.12
N SER A 158 -20.57 18.57 -24.49
CA SER A 158 -19.55 19.42 -25.11
C SER A 158 -18.43 18.58 -25.71
N VAL A 159 -18.17 18.76 -27.00
CA VAL A 159 -17.03 18.14 -27.70
C VAL A 159 -15.70 18.48 -27.03
N GLY A 160 -15.55 19.71 -26.52
CA GLY A 160 -14.33 20.13 -25.81
C GLY A 160 -14.12 19.37 -24.50
N LEU A 161 -15.22 19.06 -23.79
CA LEU A 161 -15.16 18.28 -22.56
C LEU A 161 -14.77 16.82 -22.86
N ILE A 162 -15.43 16.19 -23.85
CA ILE A 162 -15.11 14.84 -24.33
C ILE A 162 -13.64 14.75 -24.75
N TYR A 163 -13.14 15.71 -25.54
CA TYR A 163 -11.75 15.72 -25.98
C TYR A 163 -10.77 15.90 -24.80
N SER A 164 -11.10 16.73 -23.81
CA SER A 164 -10.25 16.88 -22.63
C SER A 164 -10.18 15.58 -21.80
N HIS A 165 -11.27 14.83 -21.68
CA HIS A 165 -11.28 13.52 -21.03
C HIS A 165 -10.46 12.49 -21.79
N TYR A 166 -10.53 12.51 -23.13
CA TYR A 166 -9.68 11.66 -23.97
C TYR A 166 -8.19 11.92 -23.73
N LEU A 167 -7.77 13.19 -23.70
CA LEU A 167 -6.36 13.55 -23.45
C LEU A 167 -5.92 13.13 -22.03
N GLN A 168 -6.79 13.31 -21.03
CA GLN A 168 -6.52 12.84 -19.67
C GLN A 168 -6.39 11.31 -19.63
N ALA A 169 -7.30 10.57 -20.25
CA ALA A 169 -7.27 9.10 -20.28
C ALA A 169 -5.97 8.57 -20.89
N LYS A 170 -5.51 9.18 -22.00
CA LYS A 170 -4.20 8.84 -22.60
C LYS A 170 -3.03 9.01 -21.64
N LEU A 171 -2.99 10.11 -20.89
CA LEU A 171 -1.92 10.31 -19.90
C LEU A 171 -2.02 9.28 -18.77
N LYS A 172 -3.24 8.98 -18.30
CA LYS A 172 -3.45 7.98 -17.24
C LYS A 172 -3.02 6.57 -17.66
N GLU A 173 -3.28 6.19 -18.91
CA GLU A 173 -2.81 4.93 -19.50
C GLU A 173 -1.28 4.84 -19.47
N VAL A 174 -0.59 5.88 -19.96
CA VAL A 174 0.89 5.95 -19.89
C VAL A 174 1.41 5.84 -18.46
N ILE A 175 0.74 6.50 -17.50
CA ILE A 175 1.12 6.39 -16.09
C ILE A 175 0.97 4.94 -15.61
N ASN A 176 -0.18 4.30 -15.85
CA ASN A 176 -0.48 2.94 -15.41
C ASN A 176 0.49 1.91 -15.99
N ASP A 177 0.87 2.04 -17.27
CA ASP A 177 1.80 1.14 -17.95
C ASP A 177 3.23 1.19 -17.39
N ASN A 178 3.55 2.18 -16.55
CA ASN A 178 4.89 2.42 -16.01
C ASN A 178 4.98 2.24 -14.48
N LEU A 179 3.98 1.62 -13.84
CA LEU A 179 3.96 1.46 -12.38
C LEU A 179 4.65 0.20 -11.87
N ASP A 180 4.91 -0.78 -12.74
CA ASP A 180 5.35 -2.11 -12.32
C ASP A 180 6.65 -2.10 -11.51
N ASP A 181 7.63 -1.25 -11.84
CA ASP A 181 8.87 -1.17 -11.07
C ASP A 181 8.64 -0.69 -9.63
N ILE A 182 7.74 0.27 -9.44
CA ILE A 182 7.37 0.77 -8.12
C ILE A 182 6.54 -0.27 -7.38
N ASP A 183 5.54 -0.84 -8.04
CA ASP A 183 4.61 -1.81 -7.44
C ASP A 183 5.33 -3.09 -7.05
N ASN A 184 6.25 -3.59 -7.89
CA ASN A 184 7.06 -4.77 -7.59
C ASN A 184 8.06 -4.48 -6.45
N THR A 185 8.64 -3.27 -6.41
CA THR A 185 9.53 -2.88 -5.30
C THR A 185 8.78 -2.78 -3.98
N LEU A 186 7.61 -2.11 -3.97
CA LEU A 186 6.75 -2.05 -2.79
C LEU A 186 6.28 -3.44 -2.38
N SER A 187 5.89 -4.30 -3.32
CA SER A 187 5.49 -5.69 -3.05
C SER A 187 6.61 -6.49 -2.40
N LEU A 188 7.86 -6.32 -2.86
CA LEU A 188 9.02 -6.98 -2.26
C LEU A 188 9.33 -6.46 -0.85
N ILE A 189 9.09 -5.17 -0.57
CA ILE A 189 9.20 -4.63 0.79
C ILE A 189 8.11 -5.21 1.69
N LEU A 190 6.87 -5.26 1.19
CA LEU A 190 5.72 -5.79 1.91
C LEU A 190 5.91 -7.28 2.22
N ASP A 191 6.38 -8.06 1.25
CA ASP A 191 6.63 -9.49 1.42
C ASP A 191 7.88 -9.96 0.65
N PRO A 192 9.06 -9.97 1.30
CA PRO A 192 10.32 -10.39 0.67
C PRO A 192 10.30 -11.85 0.22
N LYS A 193 9.46 -12.68 0.83
CA LYS A 193 9.30 -14.10 0.51
C LYS A 193 8.42 -14.35 -0.72
N GLN A 194 7.77 -13.31 -1.26
CA GLN A 194 6.91 -13.38 -2.45
C GLN A 194 5.87 -14.52 -2.35
N ARG A 195 5.21 -14.62 -1.20
CA ARG A 195 4.17 -15.60 -0.92
C ARG A 195 2.94 -15.28 -1.77
N GLU A 196 2.25 -16.34 -2.15
CA GLU A 196 0.97 -16.30 -2.85
C GLU A 196 -0.04 -17.11 -2.06
N PHE A 197 -1.24 -16.57 -1.87
CA PHE A 197 -2.31 -17.23 -1.13
C PHE A 197 -3.48 -17.52 -2.06
N ASP A 198 -4.05 -18.72 -1.96
CA ASP A 198 -5.34 -19.01 -2.62
C ASP A 198 -6.47 -18.27 -1.91
N VAL A 199 -7.45 -17.77 -2.65
CA VAL A 199 -8.65 -17.14 -2.05
C VAL A 199 -9.37 -18.08 -1.07
N ASP A 200 -9.42 -19.38 -1.34
CA ASP A 200 -10.01 -20.36 -0.41
C ASP A 200 -9.20 -20.53 0.89
N GLU A 201 -7.88 -20.43 0.81
CA GLU A 201 -7.00 -20.38 1.98
C GLU A 201 -7.28 -19.11 2.80
N LEU A 202 -7.37 -17.96 2.13
CA LEU A 202 -7.69 -16.68 2.76
C LEU A 202 -9.05 -16.68 3.46
N LYS A 203 -10.07 -17.29 2.85
CA LYS A 203 -11.40 -17.42 3.45
C LYS A 203 -11.37 -18.30 4.70
N SER A 204 -10.72 -19.46 4.61
CA SER A 204 -10.74 -20.47 5.67
C SER A 204 -9.83 -20.14 6.86
N GLN A 205 -8.68 -19.51 6.62
CA GLN A 205 -7.68 -19.24 7.67
C GLN A 205 -7.68 -17.80 8.16
N TYR A 206 -8.03 -16.84 7.29
CA TYR A 206 -7.88 -15.41 7.56
C TYR A 206 -9.20 -14.63 7.49
N ASN A 207 -10.34 -15.30 7.32
CA ASN A 207 -11.69 -14.72 7.21
C ASN A 207 -11.83 -13.68 6.08
N TYR A 208 -11.12 -13.89 4.97
CA TYR A 208 -11.19 -12.98 3.83
C TYR A 208 -12.59 -12.99 3.19
N PRO A 209 -13.25 -11.82 3.06
CA PRO A 209 -14.54 -11.74 2.38
C PRO A 209 -14.34 -11.73 0.87
N ASP A 210 -14.63 -12.88 0.26
CA ASP A 210 -14.63 -13.09 -1.19
C ASP A 210 -15.98 -12.63 -1.77
N VAL A 211 -16.01 -11.36 -2.15
CA VAL A 211 -17.22 -10.66 -2.62
C VAL A 211 -16.90 -9.75 -3.80
N ASP A 212 -17.91 -9.55 -4.65
CA ASP A 212 -17.86 -8.63 -5.77
C ASP A 212 -17.99 -7.17 -5.29
N LEU A 213 -16.86 -6.46 -5.26
CA LEU A 213 -16.80 -5.05 -4.83
C LEU A 213 -17.53 -4.11 -5.80
N ASP A 214 -17.52 -4.40 -7.10
CA ASP A 214 -18.19 -3.54 -8.10
C ASP A 214 -19.71 -3.57 -7.89
N LYS A 215 -20.25 -4.76 -7.61
CA LYS A 215 -21.65 -4.92 -7.23
C LYS A 215 -21.97 -4.19 -5.93
N ILE A 216 -21.14 -4.33 -4.89
CA ILE A 216 -21.36 -3.65 -3.61
C ILE A 216 -21.36 -2.14 -3.78
N ASP A 217 -20.44 -1.60 -4.58
CA ASP A 217 -20.35 -0.17 -4.86
C ASP A 217 -21.55 0.32 -5.66
N LEU A 218 -22.02 -0.47 -6.63
CA LEU A 218 -23.22 -0.14 -7.40
C LEU A 218 -24.47 -0.12 -6.53
N ASP A 219 -24.70 -1.18 -5.74
CA ASP A 219 -25.84 -1.28 -4.83
C ASP A 219 -25.84 -0.10 -3.85
N TRP A 220 -24.68 0.20 -3.24
CA TRP A 220 -24.54 1.33 -2.33
C TRP A 220 -24.82 2.68 -3.02
N ARG A 221 -24.35 2.89 -4.26
CA ARG A 221 -24.67 4.11 -5.02
C ARG A 221 -26.16 4.22 -5.29
N VAL A 222 -26.84 3.14 -5.68
CA VAL A 222 -28.28 3.15 -5.94
C VAL A 222 -29.09 3.44 -4.67
N ASP A 223 -28.66 2.93 -3.51
CA ASP A 223 -29.37 3.12 -2.25
C ASP A 223 -29.19 4.54 -1.65
N ASN A 224 -28.14 5.27 -2.05
CA ASN A 224 -27.77 6.57 -1.49
C ASN A 224 -27.92 7.76 -2.46
N TYR A 225 -28.46 7.52 -3.66
CA TYR A 225 -28.86 8.54 -4.65
C TYR A 225 -30.35 8.48 -4.93
#